data_AF-A0A427AGQ3-F1
#
_entry.id   AF-A0A427AGQ3-F1
#
_cell.length_a   1.000
_cell.length_b   1.000
_cell.length_c   1.000
_cell.angle_alpha   90.00
_cell.angle_beta   90.00
_cell.angle_gamma   90.00
#
_symmetry.space_group_name_H-M   'P 1'
#
loop_
_entity.id
_entity.type
_entity.pdbx_description
1 polymer ?
#
loop_
_entity_poly.entity_id
_entity_poly.type
_entity_poly.pdbx_seq_one_letter_code
_entity_poly.pdbx_strand_id
1 'polypeptide(L)'
;MAYKGSLMISDELLLQGLQKCKSLGAIAMVHAENGDAVAEGQKRMIDLGITGPEGHALSRPPVKNPKRCQCAKVFNIYPRKGAILEGSDADIIILNPNASFKIASASHHSRSDTNVYEGTTGKGKVEATISQGRVVYEDGKLKVIPGSGRYIRMPPFGYLFDGMEKADAAYFASLNAPIQRTKSAA
;
A
#
# COMPACT_ATOMS: atom_id res chain seq x y z
N MET A 1 -0.25 8.87 3.40
CA MET A 1 -0.22 7.92 4.54
C MET A 1 -1.64 7.72 5.07
N ALA A 2 -1.89 6.71 5.90
CA ALA A 2 -3.22 6.43 6.46
C ALA A 2 -3.68 7.48 7.50
N TYR A 3 -4.99 7.52 7.77
CA TYR A 3 -5.65 8.32 8.83
C TYR A 3 -5.63 9.84 8.61
N LYS A 4 -6.39 10.30 7.62
CA LYS A 4 -6.57 11.72 7.30
C LYS A 4 -7.10 12.51 8.50
N GLY A 5 -6.44 13.61 8.85
CA GLY A 5 -6.83 14.48 9.96
C GLY A 5 -6.27 14.10 11.34
N SER A 6 -5.49 13.00 11.46
CA SER A 6 -4.84 12.62 12.72
C SER A 6 -3.37 12.24 12.54
N LEU A 7 -3.08 11.07 11.95
CA LEU A 7 -1.74 10.50 11.82
C LEU A 7 -1.16 10.60 10.41
N MET A 8 -1.95 11.08 9.46
CA MET A 8 -1.50 11.32 8.08
C MET A 8 -0.54 12.51 8.04
N ILE A 9 0.73 12.24 7.73
CA ILE A 9 1.73 13.28 7.48
C ILE A 9 1.60 13.84 6.06
N SER A 10 1.96 15.11 5.87
CA SER A 10 2.06 15.73 4.55
C SER A 10 3.25 15.18 3.77
N ASP A 11 3.19 15.31 2.44
CA ASP A 11 4.27 14.86 1.55
C ASP A 11 5.60 15.56 1.88
N GLU A 12 5.54 16.83 2.31
CA GLU A 12 6.71 17.60 2.74
C GLU A 12 7.38 17.01 3.98
N LEU A 13 6.59 16.65 5.00
CA LEU A 13 7.07 15.97 6.21
C LEU A 13 7.60 14.56 5.92
N LEU A 14 6.95 13.83 5.01
CA LEU A 14 7.43 12.53 4.55
C LEU A 14 8.80 12.68 3.87
N LEU A 15 8.98 13.68 3.01
CA LEU A 15 10.23 13.93 2.31
C LEU A 15 11.36 14.30 3.28
N GLN A 16 11.07 15.16 4.26
CA GLN A 16 12.01 15.50 5.34
C GLN A 16 12.39 14.26 6.16
N GLY A 17 11.43 13.38 6.47
CA GLY A 17 11.68 12.10 7.13
C GLY A 17 12.61 11.19 6.32
N LEU A 18 12.38 11.06 5.00
CA LEU A 18 13.23 10.27 4.11
C LEU A 18 14.65 10.85 3.98
N GLN A 19 14.79 12.19 3.91
CA GLN A 19 16.10 12.86 3.93
C GLN A 19 16.84 12.61 5.25
N LYS A 20 16.13 12.61 6.39
CA LYS A 20 16.71 12.30 7.69
C LYS A 20 17.13 10.83 7.78
N CYS A 21 16.31 9.89 7.31
CA CYS A 21 16.68 8.49 7.20
C CYS A 21 17.96 8.30 6.38
N LYS A 22 18.11 9.00 5.25
CA LYS A 22 19.34 9.00 4.44
C LYS A 22 20.56 9.47 5.25
N SER A 23 20.45 10.57 6.00
CA SER A 23 21.57 11.08 6.83
C SER A 23 21.98 10.13 7.96
N LEU A 24 21.05 9.28 8.42
CA LEU A 24 21.27 8.31 9.48
C LEU A 24 21.66 6.92 8.96
N GLY A 25 21.72 6.73 7.63
CA GLY A 25 21.93 5.41 7.02
C GLY A 25 20.77 4.43 7.25
N ALA A 26 19.59 4.93 7.63
CA ALA A 26 18.41 4.11 7.92
C ALA A 26 17.58 3.86 6.65
N ILE A 27 17.03 2.65 6.54
CA ILE A 27 16.08 2.29 5.47
C ILE A 27 14.67 2.58 5.98
N ALA A 28 13.98 3.52 5.32
CA ALA A 28 12.60 3.84 5.64
C ALA A 28 11.67 2.72 5.16
N MET A 29 10.91 2.12 6.09
CA MET A 29 9.81 1.22 5.76
C MET A 29 8.51 2.00 5.79
N VAL A 30 7.87 2.16 4.64
CA VAL A 30 6.61 2.90 4.51
C VAL A 30 5.47 1.90 4.28
N HIS A 31 4.51 1.86 5.19
CA HIS A 31 3.23 1.20 4.94
C HIS A 31 2.40 2.13 4.05
N ALA A 32 2.52 1.94 2.73
CA ALA A 32 1.87 2.78 1.74
C ALA A 32 0.38 2.43 1.64
N GLU A 33 -0.43 3.03 2.50
CA GLU A 33 -1.89 3.01 2.38
C GLU A 33 -2.40 4.38 1.93
N ASN A 34 -3.42 4.37 1.06
CA ASN A 34 -4.09 5.58 0.61
C ASN A 34 -5.07 6.03 1.72
N GLY A 35 -4.69 7.09 2.44
CA GLY A 35 -5.47 7.62 3.56
C GLY A 35 -6.84 8.17 3.16
N ASP A 36 -6.99 8.68 1.94
CA ASP A 36 -8.29 9.16 1.43
C ASP A 36 -9.25 7.99 1.18
N ALA A 37 -8.75 6.92 0.57
CA ALA A 37 -9.54 5.71 0.34
C ALA A 37 -9.96 5.01 1.65
N VAL A 38 -9.08 5.03 2.65
CA VAL A 38 -9.39 4.52 4.00
C VAL A 38 -10.45 5.41 4.68
N ALA A 39 -10.33 6.73 4.59
CA ALA A 39 -11.30 7.65 5.19
C ALA A 39 -12.70 7.51 4.56
N GLU A 40 -12.78 7.35 3.23
CA GLU A 40 -14.04 7.09 2.53
C GLU A 40 -14.65 5.74 2.95
N GLY A 41 -13.83 4.70 3.03
CA GLY A 41 -14.27 3.38 3.48
C GLY A 41 -14.71 3.37 4.94
N GLN A 42 -14.05 4.14 5.82
CA GLN A 42 -14.45 4.30 7.22
C GLN A 42 -15.83 4.97 7.31
N LYS A 43 -16.03 6.05 6.55
CA LYS A 43 -17.32 6.75 6.47
C LYS A 43 -18.42 5.79 6.03
N ARG A 44 -18.16 4.98 5.00
CA ARG A 44 -19.11 3.96 4.52
C ARG A 44 -19.44 2.90 5.57
N MET A 45 -18.47 2.44 6.37
CA MET A 45 -18.74 1.44 7.43
C MET A 45 -19.59 2.03 8.55
N ILE A 46 -19.34 3.29 8.92
CA ILE A 46 -20.16 4.02 9.89
C ILE A 46 -21.58 4.22 9.37
N ASP A 47 -21.75 4.59 8.09
CA ASP A 47 -23.06 4.73 7.45
C ASP A 47 -23.84 3.39 7.41
N LEU A 48 -23.14 2.26 7.36
CA LEU A 48 -23.71 0.92 7.43
C LEU A 48 -24.02 0.46 8.88
N GLY A 49 -23.81 1.31 9.88
CA GLY A 49 -24.03 1.02 11.30
C GLY A 49 -22.93 0.15 11.94
N ILE A 50 -21.83 -0.11 11.24
CA ILE A 50 -20.70 -0.88 11.75
C ILE A 50 -19.74 0.09 12.45
N THR A 51 -19.89 0.21 13.76
CA THR A 51 -19.11 1.13 14.61
C THR A 51 -18.07 0.43 15.48
N GLY A 52 -18.04 -0.91 15.49
CA GLY A 52 -17.05 -1.69 16.21
C GLY A 52 -15.70 -1.84 15.48
N PRO A 53 -14.68 -2.42 16.14
CA PRO A 53 -13.33 -2.59 15.58
C PRO A 53 -13.29 -3.46 14.32
N GLU A 54 -14.30 -4.31 14.10
CA GLU A 54 -14.51 -5.07 12.86
C GLU A 54 -14.65 -4.16 11.63
N GLY A 55 -15.18 -2.95 11.81
CA GLY A 55 -15.28 -1.94 10.76
C GLY A 55 -13.91 -1.48 10.25
N HIS A 56 -12.83 -1.60 11.02
CA HIS A 56 -11.49 -1.21 10.57
C HIS A 56 -11.02 -2.07 9.39
N ALA A 57 -11.16 -3.38 9.48
CA ALA A 57 -10.77 -4.29 8.40
C ALA A 57 -11.64 -4.09 7.14
N LEU A 58 -12.92 -3.77 7.34
CA LEU A 58 -13.90 -3.56 6.27
C LEU A 58 -13.84 -2.16 5.62
N SER A 59 -13.30 -1.17 6.34
CA SER A 59 -13.07 0.19 5.85
C SER A 59 -11.94 0.29 4.85
N ARG A 60 -11.08 -0.73 4.79
CA ARG A 60 -10.11 -0.88 3.72
C ARG A 60 -10.91 -1.21 2.45
N PRO A 61 -10.61 -0.58 1.31
CA PRO A 61 -11.36 -0.81 0.08
C PRO A 61 -11.50 -2.32 -0.13
N PRO A 62 -12.74 -2.85 -0.26
CA PRO A 62 -12.97 -4.27 -0.31
C PRO A 62 -12.10 -4.85 -1.41
N VAL A 63 -11.54 -6.02 -1.15
CA VAL A 63 -10.85 -6.88 -2.12
C VAL A 63 -11.88 -7.35 -3.16
N LYS A 64 -12.53 -6.43 -3.87
CA LYS A 64 -13.57 -6.69 -4.89
C LYS A 64 -12.96 -7.28 -6.17
N ASN A 65 -11.68 -7.64 -6.12
CA ASN A 65 -11.02 -8.58 -6.99
C ASN A 65 -9.80 -9.14 -6.25
N PRO A 66 -9.83 -10.38 -5.72
CA PRO A 66 -8.64 -11.02 -5.11
C PRO A 66 -7.46 -11.19 -6.10
N LYS A 67 -7.65 -10.80 -7.36
CA LYS A 67 -6.67 -10.87 -8.46
C LYS A 67 -5.88 -9.57 -8.70
N ARG A 68 -6.06 -8.51 -7.91
CA ARG A 68 -5.42 -7.20 -8.19
C ARG A 68 -4.68 -6.66 -6.97
N CYS A 69 -3.36 -6.82 -6.96
CA CYS A 69 -2.48 -6.16 -5.99
C CYS A 69 -2.44 -4.65 -6.29
N GLN A 70 -3.11 -3.85 -5.46
CA GLN A 70 -3.25 -2.41 -5.69
C GLN A 70 -1.92 -1.67 -5.59
N CYS A 71 -1.02 -2.09 -4.70
CA CYS A 71 0.31 -1.51 -4.54
C CYS A 71 1.12 -1.59 -5.84
N ALA A 72 1.13 -2.75 -6.52
CA ALA A 72 1.86 -2.92 -7.77
C ALA A 72 1.37 -1.99 -8.89
N LYS A 73 0.08 -1.63 -8.88
CA LYS A 73 -0.47 -0.69 -9.86
C LYS A 73 -0.13 0.75 -9.54
N VAL A 74 -0.26 1.15 -8.27
CA VAL A 74 0.09 2.50 -7.80
C VAL A 74 1.55 2.82 -8.16
N PHE A 75 2.44 1.84 -7.97
CA PHE A 75 3.86 1.97 -8.31
C PHE A 75 4.19 1.65 -9.78
N ASN A 76 3.17 1.45 -10.62
CA ASN A 76 3.31 1.20 -12.07
C ASN A 76 4.22 0.00 -12.43
N ILE A 77 4.13 -1.08 -11.65
CA ILE A 77 4.90 -2.32 -11.83
C ILE A 77 3.99 -3.55 -12.01
N TYR A 78 2.68 -3.35 -12.20
CA TYR A 78 1.73 -4.39 -12.57
C TYR A 78 1.75 -4.59 -14.11
N PRO A 79 1.68 -5.83 -14.65
CA PRO A 79 1.48 -7.12 -13.97
C PRO A 79 2.78 -7.81 -13.53
N ARG A 80 3.95 -7.19 -13.72
CA ARG A 80 5.25 -7.79 -13.35
C ARG A 80 5.30 -8.20 -11.88
N LYS A 81 4.71 -7.41 -10.98
CA LYS A 81 4.52 -7.73 -9.56
C LYS A 81 3.05 -7.77 -9.18
N GLY A 82 2.73 -8.58 -8.17
CA GLY A 82 1.40 -8.65 -7.59
C GLY A 82 0.35 -9.31 -8.49
N ALA A 83 0.77 -10.15 -9.42
CA ALA A 83 -0.08 -10.98 -10.25
C ALA A 83 0.51 -12.40 -10.36
N ILE A 84 -0.37 -13.40 -10.41
CA ILE A 84 -0.03 -14.78 -10.75
C ILE A 84 -0.48 -14.98 -12.19
N LEU A 85 0.38 -14.57 -13.13
CA LEU A 85 0.18 -14.63 -14.57
C LEU A 85 1.48 -15.03 -15.25
N GLU A 86 1.38 -15.60 -16.44
CA GLU A 86 2.57 -15.86 -17.26
C GLU A 86 3.32 -14.56 -17.55
N GLY A 87 4.64 -14.58 -17.40
CA GLY A 87 5.51 -13.41 -17.55
C GLY A 87 5.61 -12.50 -16.31
N SER A 88 4.85 -12.74 -15.25
CA SER A 88 5.03 -12.07 -13.94
C SER A 88 6.24 -12.63 -13.19
N ASP A 89 6.86 -11.82 -12.33
CA ASP A 89 7.93 -12.29 -11.46
C ASP A 89 7.36 -13.30 -10.43
N ALA A 90 8.05 -14.42 -10.22
CA ALA A 90 7.66 -15.47 -9.29
C ALA A 90 7.95 -15.08 -7.81
N ASP A 91 7.20 -14.10 -7.32
CA ASP A 91 7.13 -13.74 -5.90
C ASP A 91 5.79 -14.23 -5.33
N ILE A 92 5.83 -15.36 -4.63
CA ILE A 92 4.64 -16.12 -4.22
C ILE A 92 4.80 -16.55 -2.76
N ILE A 93 3.71 -16.54 -2.01
CA ILE A 93 3.64 -17.13 -0.67
C ILE A 93 2.71 -18.35 -0.69
N ILE A 94 3.08 -19.38 0.06
CA ILE A 94 2.22 -20.52 0.38
C ILE A 94 1.66 -20.26 1.77
N LEU A 95 0.37 -19.93 1.83
CA LEU A 95 -0.35 -19.61 3.06
C LEU A 95 -1.23 -20.80 3.45
N ASN A 96 -1.02 -21.33 4.65
CA ASN A 96 -1.92 -22.31 5.25
C ASN A 96 -2.97 -21.59 6.12
N PRO A 97 -4.23 -21.47 5.67
CA PRO A 97 -5.28 -20.72 6.37
C PRO A 97 -5.75 -21.42 7.66
N ASN A 98 -5.46 -22.71 7.83
CA ASN A 98 -5.90 -23.49 8.99
C ASN A 98 -4.86 -23.50 10.11
N ALA A 99 -3.62 -23.13 9.81
CA ALA A 99 -2.56 -23.02 10.81
C ALA A 99 -2.75 -21.75 11.66
N SER A 100 -2.61 -21.91 12.97
CA SER A 100 -2.57 -20.81 13.94
C SER A 100 -1.13 -20.60 14.41
N PHE A 101 -0.76 -19.36 14.71
CA PHE A 101 0.54 -19.01 15.26
C PHE A 101 0.38 -17.93 16.33
N LYS A 102 1.27 -17.96 17.32
CA LYS A 102 1.35 -16.92 18.36
C LYS A 102 2.50 -15.98 18.02
N ILE A 103 2.24 -14.68 18.06
CA ILE A 103 3.24 -13.67 17.82
C ILE A 103 3.99 -13.42 19.12
N ALA A 104 5.31 -13.60 19.09
CA ALA A 104 6.20 -13.29 20.20
C ALA A 104 7.52 -12.72 19.69
N SER A 105 8.13 -11.80 20.43
CA SER A 105 9.43 -11.20 20.10
C SER A 105 10.52 -12.27 19.99
N ALA A 106 10.51 -13.27 20.88
CA ALA A 106 11.45 -14.39 20.83
C ALA A 106 11.39 -15.22 19.53
N SER A 107 10.28 -15.14 18.79
CA SER A 107 10.03 -15.95 17.59
C SER A 107 10.06 -15.17 16.27
N HIS A 108 10.13 -13.83 16.32
CA HIS A 108 10.11 -13.03 15.10
C HIS A 108 11.49 -12.96 14.42
N HIS A 109 11.52 -12.49 13.18
CA HIS A 109 12.77 -12.27 12.44
C HIS A 109 13.21 -10.79 12.47
N SER A 110 12.57 -9.95 13.29
CA SER A 110 12.98 -8.56 13.48
C SER A 110 14.28 -8.49 14.29
N ARG A 111 15.06 -7.41 14.13
CA ARG A 111 16.24 -7.15 14.96
C ARG A 111 15.88 -6.55 16.32
N SER A 112 14.66 -6.04 16.46
CA SER A 112 14.17 -5.48 17.72
C SER A 112 13.93 -6.60 18.73
N ASP A 113 14.07 -6.30 20.00
CA ASP A 113 13.76 -7.17 21.13
C ASP A 113 12.27 -7.13 21.54
N THR A 114 11.53 -6.18 20.99
CA THR A 114 10.12 -5.91 21.32
C THR A 114 9.20 -6.16 20.12
N ASN A 115 7.95 -6.55 20.39
CA ASN A 115 6.91 -6.71 19.38
C ASN A 115 5.62 -6.02 19.83
N VAL A 116 5.04 -5.19 18.97
CA VAL A 116 3.78 -4.47 19.26
C VAL A 116 2.60 -5.45 19.37
N TYR A 117 2.70 -6.60 18.71
CA TYR A 117 1.65 -7.63 18.68
C TYR A 117 1.93 -8.79 19.63
N GLU A 118 2.76 -8.58 20.66
CA GLU A 118 3.15 -9.61 21.62
C GLU A 118 1.93 -10.34 22.20
N GLY A 119 1.97 -11.68 22.22
CA GLY A 119 0.91 -12.52 22.78
C GLY A 119 -0.31 -12.69 21.90
N THR A 120 -0.42 -11.98 20.77
CA THR A 120 -1.55 -12.09 19.84
C THR A 120 -1.50 -13.41 19.09
N THR A 121 -2.66 -14.07 18.95
CA THR A 121 -2.77 -15.30 18.14
C THR A 121 -3.34 -14.94 16.77
N GLY A 122 -2.59 -15.24 15.72
CA GLY A 122 -3.00 -15.08 14.33
C GLY A 122 -3.46 -16.40 13.72
N LYS A 123 -4.40 -16.32 12.78
CA LYS A 123 -4.83 -17.44 11.92
C LYS A 123 -4.30 -17.20 10.50
N GLY A 124 -3.76 -18.24 9.88
CA GLY A 124 -3.14 -18.16 8.55
C GLY A 124 -1.63 -18.02 8.65
N LYS A 125 -0.90 -19.13 8.60
CA LYS A 125 0.57 -19.13 8.68
C LYS A 125 1.17 -19.24 7.28
N VAL A 126 2.20 -18.44 7.00
CA VAL A 126 3.02 -18.60 5.78
C VAL A 126 3.97 -19.77 6.00
N GLU A 127 3.86 -20.81 5.18
CA GLU A 127 4.69 -22.01 5.24
C GLU A 127 5.94 -21.88 4.38
N ALA A 128 5.78 -21.31 3.18
CA ALA A 128 6.87 -21.06 2.27
C ALA A 128 6.74 -19.69 1.59
N THR A 129 7.88 -19.06 1.34
CA THR A 129 7.98 -17.84 0.53
C THR A 129 8.94 -18.09 -0.62
N ILE A 130 8.49 -17.78 -1.82
CA ILE A 130 9.25 -17.85 -3.06
C ILE A 130 9.48 -16.41 -3.50
N SER A 131 10.73 -16.05 -3.78
CA SER A 131 11.07 -14.77 -4.41
C SER A 131 11.95 -15.02 -5.62
N GLN A 132 11.57 -14.39 -6.74
CA GLN A 132 12.24 -14.54 -8.04
C GLN A 132 12.45 -16.02 -8.44
N GLY A 133 11.47 -16.88 -8.11
CA GLY A 133 11.52 -18.31 -8.42
C GLY A 133 12.40 -19.15 -7.50
N ARG A 134 12.95 -18.59 -6.41
CA ARG A 134 13.73 -19.31 -5.41
C ARG A 134 12.99 -19.37 -4.09
N VAL A 135 12.99 -20.53 -3.43
CA VAL A 135 12.43 -20.68 -2.08
C VAL A 135 13.36 -19.97 -1.09
N VAL A 136 12.90 -18.86 -0.52
CA VAL A 136 13.68 -18.00 0.39
C VAL A 136 13.31 -18.24 1.86
N TYR A 137 12.14 -18.82 2.11
CA TYR A 137 11.67 -19.18 3.44
C TYR A 137 10.89 -20.48 3.36
N GLU A 138 11.18 -21.41 4.25
CA GLU A 138 10.51 -22.71 4.35
C GLU A 138 10.74 -23.28 5.75
N ASP A 139 9.72 -23.89 6.35
CA ASP A 139 9.79 -24.56 7.66
C ASP A 139 10.39 -23.69 8.78
N GLY A 140 10.10 -22.39 8.77
CA GLY A 140 10.62 -21.46 9.78
C GLY A 140 12.07 -21.03 9.56
N LYS A 141 12.73 -21.49 8.49
CA LYS A 141 14.13 -21.18 8.17
C LYS A 141 14.23 -20.23 7.00
N LEU A 142 14.99 -19.15 7.18
CA LEU A 142 15.34 -18.21 6.11
C LEU A 142 16.54 -18.75 5.32
N LYS A 143 16.36 -18.93 4.01
CA LYS A 143 17.37 -19.39 3.04
C LYS A 143 17.71 -18.23 2.10
N VAL A 144 18.23 -17.14 2.64
CA VAL A 144 18.53 -15.91 1.87
C VAL A 144 20.01 -15.55 1.92
N ILE A 145 20.51 -15.02 0.81
CA ILE A 145 21.84 -14.43 0.71
C ILE A 145 21.66 -12.90 0.69
N PRO A 146 22.33 -12.13 1.56
CA PRO A 146 22.31 -10.67 1.50
C PRO A 146 22.67 -10.17 0.09
N GLY A 147 21.88 -9.23 -0.44
CA GLY A 147 22.06 -8.71 -1.81
C GLY A 147 21.35 -9.51 -2.92
N SER A 148 20.63 -10.58 -2.59
CA SER A 148 19.79 -11.31 -3.57
C SER A 148 18.59 -10.51 -4.11
N GLY A 149 18.19 -9.44 -3.41
CA GLY A 149 17.17 -8.51 -3.87
C GLY A 149 17.65 -7.62 -5.02
N ARG A 150 16.74 -7.23 -5.91
CA ARG A 150 17.03 -6.30 -7.02
C ARG A 150 16.14 -5.06 -6.94
N TYR A 151 16.70 -3.91 -7.27
CA TYR A 151 15.90 -2.69 -7.45
C TYR A 151 14.99 -2.85 -8.67
N ILE A 152 13.75 -2.37 -8.55
CA ILE A 152 12.77 -2.36 -9.63
C ILE A 152 12.47 -0.90 -9.96
N ARG A 153 12.83 -0.49 -11.17
CA ARG A 153 12.51 0.85 -11.68
C ARG A 153 11.00 1.00 -11.82
N MET A 154 10.46 2.08 -11.27
CA MET A 154 9.05 2.48 -11.38
C MET A 154 8.92 3.54 -12.48
N PRO A 155 8.26 3.24 -13.60
CA PRO A 155 8.03 4.24 -14.64
C PRO A 155 7.07 5.34 -14.15
N PRO A 156 7.32 6.63 -14.49
CA PRO A 156 6.37 7.70 -14.20
C PRO A 156 5.07 7.52 -15.02
N PHE A 157 4.04 8.30 -14.68
CA PHE A 157 2.74 8.30 -15.37
C PHE A 157 2.11 6.90 -15.43
N GLY A 158 1.94 6.29 -14.27
CA GLY A 158 1.18 5.03 -14.15
C GLY A 158 -0.32 5.24 -14.24
N TYR A 159 -1.08 4.17 -13.98
CA TYR A 159 -2.55 4.16 -14.14
C TYR A 159 -3.28 5.30 -13.39
N LEU A 160 -2.69 5.84 -12.32
CA LEU A 160 -3.26 6.96 -11.56
C LEU A 160 -3.40 8.25 -12.40
N PHE A 161 -2.58 8.38 -13.43
CA PHE A 161 -2.58 9.54 -14.32
C PHE A 161 -3.52 9.35 -15.53
N ASP A 162 -4.15 8.18 -15.66
CA ASP A 162 -5.09 7.91 -16.73
C ASP A 162 -6.29 8.86 -16.62
N GLY A 163 -6.51 9.68 -17.66
CA GLY A 163 -7.61 10.63 -17.71
C GLY A 163 -7.33 11.98 -17.05
N MET A 164 -6.17 12.18 -16.42
CA MET A 164 -5.76 13.51 -15.94
C MET A 164 -5.69 14.52 -17.08
N GLU A 165 -5.19 14.12 -18.26
CA GLU A 165 -5.16 15.00 -19.44
C GLU A 165 -6.54 15.54 -19.82
N LYS A 166 -7.61 14.75 -19.65
CA LYS A 166 -8.98 15.20 -19.93
C LYS A 166 -9.49 16.17 -18.86
N ALA A 167 -9.17 15.90 -17.60
CA ALA A 167 -9.51 16.78 -16.49
C ALA A 167 -8.76 18.12 -16.58
N ASP A 168 -7.47 18.07 -16.89
CA ASP A 168 -6.62 19.23 -17.11
C ASP A 168 -7.11 20.04 -18.31
N ALA A 169 -7.43 19.39 -19.43
CA ALA A 169 -8.01 20.07 -20.60
C ALA A 169 -9.34 20.78 -20.27
N ALA A 170 -10.22 20.14 -19.49
CA ALA A 170 -11.46 20.76 -19.04
C ALA A 170 -11.21 21.95 -18.10
N TYR A 171 -10.24 21.82 -17.18
CA TYR A 171 -9.84 22.90 -16.29
C TYR A 171 -9.26 24.10 -17.07
N PHE A 172 -8.33 23.87 -17.99
CA PHE A 172 -7.76 24.93 -18.84
C PHE A 172 -8.82 25.60 -19.72
N ALA A 173 -9.77 24.82 -20.26
CA ALA A 173 -10.89 25.39 -21.01
C ALA A 173 -11.77 26.31 -20.13
N SER A 174 -11.95 25.99 -18.84
CA SER A 174 -12.72 26.82 -17.91
C SER A 174 -12.05 28.16 -17.59
N LEU A 175 -10.71 28.22 -17.57
CA LEU A 175 -9.96 29.46 -17.34
C LEU A 175 -10.11 30.47 -18.50
N ASN A 176 -10.35 29.96 -19.71
CA ASN A 176 -10.54 30.79 -20.91
C ASN A 176 -12.02 31.06 -21.22
N ALA A 177 -12.94 30.71 -20.32
CA ALA A 177 -14.36 30.93 -20.54
C ALA A 177 -14.68 32.44 -20.52
N PRO A 178 -15.36 32.99 -21.55
CA PRO A 178 -15.66 34.42 -21.60
C PRO A 178 -16.63 34.80 -20.48
N ILE A 179 -16.28 35.82 -19.70
CA ILE A 179 -17.16 36.38 -18.68
C ILE A 179 -18.27 37.17 -19.38
N GLN A 180 -19.50 36.68 -19.33
CA GLN A 180 -20.66 37.43 -19.80
C GLN A 180 -20.91 38.62 -18.88
N ARG A 181 -20.53 39.82 -19.36
CA ARG A 181 -20.85 41.09 -18.71
C ARG A 181 -22.08 41.69 -19.38
N THR A 182 -23.16 41.87 -18.64
CA THR A 182 -24.29 42.68 -19.09
C THR A 182 -23.89 44.15 -19.02
N LYS A 183 -24.08 44.89 -20.13
CA LYS A 183 -23.93 46.36 -20.11
C LYS A 183 -25.11 46.92 -19.32
N SER A 184 -24.84 47.65 -18.24
CA SER A 184 -25.85 48.47 -17.58
C SER A 184 -26.36 49.50 -18.59
N ALA A 185 -27.66 49.49 -18.87
CA ALA A 185 -28.31 50.49 -19.70
C ALA A 185 -28.24 51.82 -18.97
N ALA A 186 -27.61 52.81 -19.59
CA ALA A 186 -27.60 54.20 -19.17
C ALA A 186 -28.90 54.89 -19.59
#